data_AF-A0AAT9QM76-F1
#
_entry.id   AF-A0AAT9QM76-F1
#
_cell.length_a   1.000
_cell.length_b   1.000
_cell.length_c   1.000
_cell.angle_alpha   90.00
_cell.angle_beta   90.00
_cell.angle_gamma   90.00
#
_symmetry.space_group_name_H-M   'P 1'
#
loop_
_entity.id
_entity.type
_entity.pdbx_description
1 polymer ?
#
loop_
_entity_poly.entity_id
_entity_poly.type
_entity_poly.pdbx_seq_one_letter_code
_entity_poly.pdbx_strand_id
1 'polypeptide(L)'
;MVEMRVNWHRRHKEGLTAGDRAADTLRNGMGSWPFVGIFMGCMGLWAAVNSIFLANTAWDPYPYILLNLFLSMLAGLQGAILLIAAKRQDAIASAMAQHDYETDVRAAAQIEMLMNINSEQLKLLQELRTMRNRP
;
A
#
# COMPACT_ATOMS: atom_id res chain seq x y z
N MET A 1 26.66 -23.32 4.55
CA MET A 1 26.41 -21.98 5.15
C MET A 1 25.27 -21.34 4.36
N VAL A 2 24.06 -21.34 4.89
CA VAL A 2 22.93 -20.63 4.28
C VAL A 2 23.07 -19.17 4.73
N GLU A 3 23.57 -18.30 3.86
CA GLU A 3 23.46 -16.85 4.08
C GLU A 3 21.99 -16.54 4.27
N MET A 4 21.61 -16.20 5.50
CA MET A 4 20.28 -15.70 5.82
C MET A 4 20.14 -14.35 5.13
N ARG A 5 19.72 -14.36 3.85
CA ARG A 5 19.47 -13.16 3.07
C ARG A 5 18.50 -12.30 3.85
N VAL A 6 19.01 -11.23 4.43
CA VAL A 6 18.23 -10.25 5.19
C VAL A 6 17.12 -9.78 4.26
N ASN A 7 15.88 -10.15 4.59
CA ASN A 7 14.73 -9.80 3.79
C ASN A 7 14.66 -8.27 3.67
N TRP A 8 14.40 -7.71 2.48
CA TRP A 8 14.46 -6.26 2.24
C TRP A 8 13.58 -5.48 3.21
N HIS A 9 12.44 -6.07 3.59
CA HIS A 9 11.53 -5.54 4.60
C HIS A 9 12.20 -5.27 5.95
N ARG A 10 13.12 -6.14 6.37
CA ARG A 10 13.81 -6.02 7.67
C ARG A 10 14.84 -4.90 7.63
N ARG A 11 15.62 -4.78 6.55
CA ARG A 11 16.53 -3.64 6.33
C ARG A 11 15.79 -2.31 6.23
N HIS A 12 14.65 -2.30 5.56
CA HIS A 12 13.81 -1.09 5.46
C HIS A 12 13.30 -0.67 6.84
N LYS A 13 12.86 -1.65 7.65
CA LYS A 13 12.35 -1.39 9.01
C LYS A 13 13.43 -0.91 9.99
N GLU A 14 14.67 -1.36 9.80
CA GLU A 14 15.84 -0.98 10.61
C GLU A 14 16.38 0.42 10.26
N GLY A 15 16.09 0.93 9.06
CA GLY A 15 16.44 2.28 8.62
C GLY A 15 15.35 3.35 8.80
N LEU A 16 14.15 2.98 9.31
CA LEU A 16 13.06 3.93 9.55
C LEU A 16 13.46 4.94 10.63
N THR A 17 13.31 6.22 10.33
CA THR A 17 13.49 7.26 11.33
C THR A 17 12.39 7.16 12.39
N ALA A 18 12.60 7.80 13.56
CA ALA A 18 11.55 7.88 14.58
C ALA A 18 10.25 8.52 14.04
N GLY A 19 10.38 9.45 13.08
CA GLY A 19 9.26 10.08 12.38
C GLY A 19 8.48 9.10 11.51
N ASP A 20 9.16 8.25 10.75
CA ASP A 20 8.50 7.28 9.87
C ASP A 20 7.72 6.23 10.67
N ARG A 21 8.27 5.80 11.82
CA ARG A 21 7.59 4.87 12.74
C ARG A 21 6.31 5.48 13.34
N ALA A 22 6.36 6.77 13.67
CA ALA A 22 5.18 7.49 14.15
C ALA A 22 4.14 7.64 13.03
N ALA A 23 4.56 8.01 11.82
CA ALA A 23 3.69 8.13 10.65
C ALA A 23 2.99 6.81 10.31
N ASP A 24 3.69 5.67 10.38
CA ASP A 24 3.10 4.34 10.15
C ASP A 24 2.04 3.98 11.20
N THR A 25 2.30 4.31 12.47
CA THR A 25 1.35 4.07 13.56
C THR A 25 0.10 4.93 13.38
N LEU A 26 0.29 6.20 13.01
CA LEU A 26 -0.78 7.15 12.70
C LEU A 26 -1.59 6.71 11.47
N ARG A 27 -0.94 6.27 10.39
CA ARG A 27 -1.58 5.74 9.18
C ARG A 27 -2.47 4.54 9.50
N ASN A 28 -1.98 3.62 10.31
CA ASN A 28 -2.73 2.43 10.69
C ASN A 28 -3.95 2.74 11.56
N GLY A 29 -3.84 3.73 12.46
CA GLY A 29 -4.94 4.20 13.30
C GLY A 29 -6.00 5.01 12.53
N MET A 30 -5.56 6.02 11.77
CA MET A 30 -6.44 6.93 11.03
C MET A 30 -7.07 6.28 9.78
N GLY A 31 -6.46 5.25 9.21
CA GLY A 31 -6.98 4.47 8.09
C GLY A 31 -8.01 3.40 8.49
N SER A 32 -8.79 3.61 9.54
CA SER A 32 -9.73 2.63 10.09
C SER A 32 -11.17 3.18 10.19
N TRP A 33 -12.15 2.31 9.96
CA TRP A 33 -13.57 2.65 10.15
C TRP A 33 -13.96 3.17 11.56
N PRO A 34 -13.45 2.61 12.68
CA PRO A 34 -13.78 3.15 14.01
C PRO A 34 -13.24 4.57 14.24
N PHE A 35 -12.13 4.97 13.61
CA PHE A 35 -11.64 6.34 13.68
C PHE A 35 -12.64 7.35 13.12
N VAL A 36 -13.28 7.01 11.99
CA VAL A 36 -14.34 7.84 11.39
C VAL A 36 -15.54 7.99 12.35
N GLY A 37 -15.92 6.92 13.05
CA GLY A 37 -17.00 6.95 14.04
C GLY A 37 -16.69 7.86 15.24
N ILE A 38 -15.47 7.79 15.77
CA ILE A 38 -15.01 8.67 16.86
C ILE A 38 -14.97 10.14 16.38
N PHE A 39 -14.48 10.39 15.16
CA PHE A 39 -14.45 11.72 14.58
C PHE A 39 -15.86 12.32 14.43
N MET A 40 -16.80 11.53 13.90
CA MET A 40 -18.22 11.92 13.82
C MET A 40 -18.84 12.20 15.20
N GLY A 41 -18.55 11.36 16.19
CA GLY A 41 -19.05 11.57 17.56
C GLY A 41 -18.48 12.82 18.22
N CYS A 42 -17.17 13.06 18.06
CA CYS A 42 -16.51 14.27 18.56
C CYS A 42 -17.05 15.53 17.88
N MET A 43 -17.28 15.49 16.56
CA MET A 43 -17.88 16.60 15.81
C MET A 43 -19.33 16.84 16.21
N GLY A 44 -20.13 15.79 16.41
CA GLY A 44 -21.50 15.90 16.91
C GLY A 44 -21.56 16.50 18.32
N LEU A 45 -20.65 16.08 19.21
CA LEU A 45 -20.52 16.67 20.54
C LEU A 45 -20.12 18.15 20.46
N TRP A 46 -19.16 18.49 19.61
CA TRP A 46 -18.72 19.87 19.41
C TRP A 46 -19.84 20.75 18.84
N ALA A 47 -20.59 20.24 17.86
CA ALA A 47 -21.75 20.90 17.30
C ALA A 47 -22.85 21.11 18.36
N ALA A 48 -23.10 20.13 19.24
CA ALA A 48 -24.05 20.26 20.33
C ALA A 48 -23.62 21.32 21.37
N VAL A 49 -22.35 21.30 21.79
CA VAL A 49 -21.79 22.32 22.71
C VAL A 49 -21.90 23.70 22.09
N ASN A 50 -21.51 23.85 20.81
CA ASN A 50 -21.58 25.13 20.11
C ASN A 50 -23.04 25.59 19.95
N SER A 51 -23.98 24.68 19.62
CA SER A 51 -25.39 25.03 19.50
C SER A 51 -26.01 25.44 20.83
N ILE A 52 -25.63 24.84 21.96
CA ILE A 52 -26.17 25.18 23.29
C ILE A 52 -25.59 26.50 23.81
N PHE A 53 -24.28 26.74 23.62
CA PHE A 53 -23.62 27.97 24.09
C PHE A 53 -23.93 29.20 23.23
N LEU A 54 -24.09 29.03 21.92
CA LEU A 54 -24.30 30.14 20.96
C LEU A 54 -25.78 30.42 20.66
N ALA A 55 -26.71 29.55 21.05
CA ALA A 55 -28.16 29.75 20.85
C ALA A 55 -28.72 31.03 21.51
N ASN A 56 -28.02 31.61 22.49
CA ASN A 56 -28.45 32.85 23.16
C ASN A 56 -28.09 34.15 22.41
N THR A 57 -27.33 34.10 21.31
CA THR A 57 -26.99 35.30 20.52
C THR A 57 -26.86 34.95 19.04
N ALA A 58 -27.99 35.10 18.31
CA ALA A 58 -28.17 35.01 16.86
C ALA A 58 -27.71 33.70 16.17
N TRP A 59 -28.58 33.14 15.35
CA TRP A 59 -28.42 31.78 14.79
C TRP A 59 -27.18 31.60 13.89
N ASP A 60 -26.56 32.69 13.37
CA ASP A 60 -25.15 32.76 12.90
C ASP A 60 -24.72 34.21 12.53
N PRO A 61 -23.88 34.93 13.33
CA PRO A 61 -23.14 36.10 12.83
C PRO A 61 -21.61 35.93 12.77
N TYR A 62 -21.02 36.80 11.96
CA TYR A 62 -19.70 36.81 11.30
C TYR A 62 -18.57 35.85 11.73
N PRO A 63 -17.92 35.14 10.77
CA PRO A 63 -18.29 34.86 9.38
C PRO A 63 -18.66 33.37 9.28
N TYR A 64 -19.87 32.97 9.66
CA TYR A 64 -20.35 31.58 9.57
C TYR A 64 -19.53 30.55 10.38
N ILE A 65 -19.70 30.55 11.70
CA ILE A 65 -19.03 29.58 12.59
C ILE A 65 -19.47 28.16 12.27
N LEU A 66 -20.76 27.95 11.99
CA LEU A 66 -21.30 26.63 11.65
C LEU A 66 -20.83 26.15 10.28
N LEU A 67 -20.78 27.05 9.29
CA LEU A 67 -20.29 26.72 7.96
C LEU A 67 -18.79 26.36 8.00
N ASN A 68 -17.96 27.11 8.72
CA ASN A 68 -16.53 26.80 8.86
C ASN A 68 -16.29 25.48 9.58
N LEU A 69 -17.09 25.15 10.59
CA LEU A 69 -17.04 23.84 11.25
C LEU A 69 -17.40 22.71 10.26
N PHE A 70 -18.45 22.90 9.47
CA PHE A 70 -18.87 21.94 8.46
C PHE A 70 -17.83 21.75 7.35
N LEU A 71 -17.23 22.84 6.87
CA LEU A 71 -16.15 22.81 5.88
C LEU A 71 -14.88 22.11 6.43
N SER A 72 -14.53 22.36 7.69
CA SER A 72 -13.42 21.68 8.37
C SER A 72 -13.69 20.18 8.55
N MET A 73 -14.94 19.82 8.86
CA MET A 73 -15.37 18.42 8.92
C MET A 73 -15.29 17.74 7.55
N LEU A 74 -15.73 18.41 6.48
CA LEU A 74 -15.60 17.89 5.12
C LEU A 74 -14.13 17.65 4.75
N ALA A 75 -13.25 18.59 5.05
CA ALA A 75 -11.81 18.44 4.81
C ALA A 75 -11.19 17.29 5.62
N GLY A 76 -11.58 17.15 6.90
CA GLY A 76 -11.12 16.05 7.75
C GLY A 76 -11.60 14.67 7.25
N LEU A 77 -12.87 14.58 6.85
CA LEU A 77 -13.44 13.37 6.27
C LEU A 77 -12.76 13.01 4.94
N GLN A 78 -12.47 14.00 4.09
CA GLN A 78 -11.70 13.81 2.85
C GLN A 78 -10.32 13.22 3.14
N GLY A 79 -9.59 13.76 4.13
CA GLY A 79 -8.28 13.25 4.54
C GLY A 79 -8.34 11.80 5.05
N ALA A 80 -9.35 11.45 5.84
CA ALA A 80 -9.54 10.09 6.34
C ALA A 80 -9.88 9.10 5.21
N ILE A 81 -10.78 9.48 4.30
CA ILE A 81 -11.13 8.66 3.13
C ILE A 81 -9.91 8.42 2.24
N LEU A 82 -9.12 9.47 1.99
CA LEU A 82 -7.87 9.36 1.22
C LEU A 82 -6.92 8.34 1.86
N LEU A 83 -6.76 8.39 3.19
CA LEU A 83 -5.88 7.50 3.92
C LEU A 83 -6.37 6.04 3.94
N ILE A 84 -7.68 5.83 4.07
CA ILE A 84 -8.30 4.50 3.98
C ILE A 84 -8.11 3.92 2.57
N ALA A 85 -8.34 4.74 1.53
CA ALA A 85 -8.13 4.34 0.15
C ALA A 85 -6.67 3.98 -0.11
N ALA A 86 -5.73 4.79 0.38
CA ALA A 86 -4.29 4.52 0.29
C ALA A 86 -3.93 3.18 0.95
N LYS A 87 -4.37 2.95 2.19
CA LYS A 87 -4.12 1.68 2.91
C LYS A 87 -4.64 0.46 2.13
N ARG A 88 -5.81 0.57 1.49
CA ARG A 88 -6.37 -0.51 0.67
C ARG A 88 -5.54 -0.73 -0.60
N GLN A 89 -5.12 0.33 -1.27
CA GLN A 89 -4.27 0.22 -2.46
C GLN A 89 -2.91 -0.40 -2.13
N ASP A 90 -2.29 -0.02 -1.02
CA ASP A 90 -1.03 -0.61 -0.55
C ASP A 90 -1.15 -2.12 -0.30
N ALA A 91 -2.27 -2.56 0.30
CA ALA A 91 -2.53 -3.98 0.53
C ALA A 91 -2.68 -4.77 -0.78
N ILE A 92 -3.39 -4.20 -1.77
CA ILE A 92 -3.54 -4.80 -3.10
C ILE A 92 -2.19 -4.85 -3.81
N ALA A 93 -1.42 -3.76 -3.79
CA ALA A 93 -0.10 -3.69 -4.40
C ALA A 93 0.86 -4.72 -3.78
N SER A 94 0.82 -4.91 -2.46
CA SER A 94 1.61 -5.94 -1.78
C SER A 94 1.23 -7.35 -2.20
N ALA A 95 -0.07 -7.64 -2.38
CA ALA A 95 -0.54 -8.94 -2.84
C ALA A 95 -0.16 -9.20 -4.30
N MET A 96 -0.30 -8.18 -5.16
CA MET A 96 0.10 -8.22 -6.56
C MET A 96 1.61 -8.47 -6.69
N ALA A 97 2.44 -7.74 -5.94
CA ALA A 97 3.89 -7.95 -5.94
C ALA A 97 4.30 -9.38 -5.55
N GLN A 98 3.58 -10.01 -4.62
CA GLN A 98 3.84 -11.40 -4.25
C GLN A 98 3.47 -12.37 -5.39
N HIS A 99 2.34 -12.13 -6.06
CA HIS A 99 1.91 -12.93 -7.20
C HIS A 99 2.85 -12.78 -8.40
N ASP A 100 3.29 -11.56 -8.68
CA ASP A 100 4.25 -11.26 -9.75
C ASP A 100 5.57 -11.96 -9.47
N TYR A 101 6.08 -11.91 -8.23
CA TYR A 101 7.29 -12.64 -7.84
C TYR A 101 7.18 -14.15 -8.09
N GLU A 102 6.06 -14.78 -7.70
CA GLU A 102 5.84 -16.20 -7.97
C GLU A 102 5.80 -16.53 -9.46
N THR A 103 5.19 -15.64 -10.25
CA THR A 103 5.07 -15.79 -11.70
C THR A 103 6.43 -15.66 -12.36
N ASP A 104 7.23 -14.68 -11.95
CA ASP A 104 8.59 -14.44 -12.44
C ASP A 104 9.52 -15.62 -12.14
N VAL A 105 9.45 -16.19 -10.94
CA VAL A 105 10.25 -17.37 -10.57
C VAL A 105 9.86 -18.58 -11.43
N ARG A 106 8.56 -18.81 -11.64
CA ARG A 106 8.08 -19.90 -12.52
C ARG A 106 8.49 -19.66 -13.97
N ALA A 107 8.41 -18.44 -14.46
CA ALA A 107 8.83 -18.07 -15.80
C ALA A 107 10.35 -18.27 -15.99
N ALA A 108 11.16 -17.87 -15.01
CA ALA A 108 12.61 -18.09 -15.02
C ALA A 108 12.95 -19.58 -15.11
N ALA A 109 12.29 -20.43 -14.33
CA ALA A 109 12.50 -21.89 -14.39
C ALA A 109 12.08 -22.48 -15.75
N GLN A 110 10.98 -22.01 -16.35
CA GLN A 110 10.55 -22.44 -17.68
C GLN A 110 11.56 -22.00 -18.76
N ILE A 111 12.09 -20.79 -18.67
CA ILE A 111 13.12 -20.28 -19.60
C ILE A 111 14.39 -21.13 -19.49
N GLU A 112 14.84 -21.45 -18.27
CA GLU A 112 16.00 -22.31 -18.05
C GLU A 112 15.80 -23.70 -18.67
N MET A 113 14.62 -24.30 -18.50
CA MET A 113 14.27 -25.57 -19.14
C MET A 113 14.31 -25.47 -20.68
N LEU A 114 13.76 -24.41 -21.26
CA LEU A 114 13.78 -24.18 -22.70
C LEU A 114 15.21 -23.99 -23.23
N MET A 115 16.07 -23.26 -22.50
CA MET A 115 17.48 -23.08 -22.84
C MET A 115 18.23 -24.41 -22.83
N ASN A 116 17.98 -25.26 -21.82
CA ASN A 116 18.58 -26.59 -21.75
C ASN A 116 18.16 -27.44 -22.95
N ILE A 117 16.87 -27.50 -23.28
CA ILE A 117 16.38 -28.23 -24.46
C ILE A 117 17.02 -27.71 -25.75
N ASN A 118 17.10 -26.39 -25.93
CA ASN A 118 17.73 -25.79 -27.11
C ASN A 118 19.22 -26.18 -27.20
N SER A 119 19.94 -26.16 -26.07
CA SER A 119 21.34 -26.56 -26.04
C SER A 119 21.54 -28.04 -26.42
N GLU A 120 20.66 -28.93 -25.97
CA GLU A 120 20.67 -30.34 -26.35
C GLU A 120 20.36 -30.54 -27.84
N GLN A 121 19.38 -29.81 -28.37
CA GLN A 121 19.09 -29.81 -29.81
C GLN A 121 20.29 -29.36 -30.64
N LEU A 122 21.02 -28.33 -30.21
CA LEU A 122 22.23 -27.88 -30.88
C LEU A 122 23.34 -28.94 -30.88
N LYS A 123 23.52 -29.68 -29.78
CA LYS A 123 24.47 -30.80 -29.72
C LYS A 123 24.10 -31.90 -30.72
N LEU A 124 22.84 -32.32 -30.76
CA LEU A 124 22.36 -33.33 -31.71
C LEU A 124 22.57 -32.87 -33.18
N LEU A 125 22.27 -31.61 -33.48
CA LEU A 125 22.52 -31.05 -34.82
C LEU A 125 24.00 -31.03 -35.18
N GLN A 126 24.88 -30.75 -34.23
CA GLN A 126 26.33 -30.84 -34.42
C GLN A 126 26.76 -32.29 -34.69
N GLU A 127 26.30 -33.25 -33.90
CA GLU A 127 26.58 -34.68 -34.11
C GLU A 127 26.13 -35.15 -35.50
N LEU A 128 24.88 -34.87 -35.89
CA LEU A 128 24.38 -35.20 -37.23
C LEU A 128 25.23 -34.57 -38.34
N ARG A 129 25.66 -33.32 -38.17
CA ARG A 129 26.54 -32.64 -39.13
C ARG A 129 27.91 -33.34 -39.21
N THR A 130 28.47 -33.78 -38.09
CA THR A 130 29.74 -34.53 -38.09
C THR A 130 29.60 -35.89 -38.74
N MET A 131 28.49 -36.61 -38.53
CA MET A 131 28.22 -37.90 -39.19
C MET A 131 28.08 -37.74 -40.70
N ARG A 132 27.38 -36.71 -41.17
CA ARG A 132 27.21 -36.42 -42.60
C ARG A 132 28.50 -36.00 -43.31
N ASN A 133 29.44 -35.39 -42.59
CA ASN A 133 30.73 -34.94 -43.14
C ASN A 133 31.86 -35.98 -42.98
N ARG A 134 31.56 -37.18 -42.48
CA ARG A 134 32.51 -38.30 -42.55
C ARG A 134 32.55 -38.83 -43.99
N PRO A 135 33.76 -39.07 -44.55
CA PRO A 135 33.95 -39.50 -45.94
C PRO A 135 33.38 -40.90 -46.21
#